data_AF-A0A6V7GV76-F1
#
_entry.id   AF-A0A6V7GV76-F1
#
_cell.length_a   1.000
_cell.length_b   1.000
_cell.length_c   1.000
_cell.angle_alpha   90.00
_cell.angle_beta   90.00
_cell.angle_gamma   90.00
#
_symmetry.space_group_name_H-M   'P 1'
#
loop_
_entity.id
_entity.type
_entity.pdbx_description
1 polymer ?
#
loop_
_entity_poly.entity_id
_entity_poly.type
_entity_poly.pdbx_seq_one_letter_code
_entity_poly.pdbx_strand_id
1 'polypeptide(L)'
;KKMAVIAKVFVSSPQLLKIDETINTCVKYTQNSKMHKNYIFKYNLNYQLAWNLYLMKIVGIWPEERKWNRPSSYVVFLPFLTMLCFLWGPQTINLPLIAHDLNLVVENLSLGNMTVTIALTKAIIFWMKGECETLKSLLRCIAKDWATVETKAGRERMVNTARISRKITISSAILCNFVIVAYMLLRLFSLKHSDNKLFFRGYFPYDVNISPNYELTMIGQGIAMTCSTIFYST
;
A
#
# COMPACT_ATOMS: atom_id res chain seq x y z
N LYS A 1 15.43 -54.46 46.00
CA LYS A 1 14.12 -54.19 46.66
C LYS A 1 14.08 -52.88 47.49
N LYS A 2 15.07 -52.57 48.35
CA LYS A 2 15.09 -51.30 49.14
C LYS A 2 15.10 -50.00 48.31
N MET A 3 15.83 -49.95 47.18
CA MET A 3 15.87 -48.76 46.29
C MET A 3 14.54 -48.46 45.58
N ALA A 4 13.76 -49.50 45.24
CA ALA A 4 12.45 -49.34 44.59
C ALA A 4 11.37 -48.81 45.55
N VAL A 5 11.50 -49.08 46.86
CA VAL A 5 10.61 -48.54 47.89
C VAL A 5 10.92 -47.08 48.16
N ILE A 6 12.21 -46.69 48.19
CA ILE A 6 12.62 -45.28 48.36
C ILE A 6 12.16 -44.44 47.16
N ALA A 7 12.27 -44.95 45.92
CA ALA A 7 11.74 -44.28 44.74
C ALA A 7 10.20 -44.12 44.78
N LYS A 8 9.45 -45.12 45.25
CA LYS A 8 7.99 -45.04 45.43
C LYS A 8 7.56 -44.05 46.52
N VAL A 9 8.31 -43.96 47.61
CA VAL A 9 8.07 -43.01 48.70
C VAL A 9 8.42 -41.59 48.27
N PHE A 10 9.47 -41.40 47.46
CA PHE A 10 9.83 -40.09 46.91
C PHE A 10 8.79 -39.60 45.88
N VAL A 11 8.27 -40.49 45.02
CA VAL A 11 7.19 -40.16 44.05
C VAL A 11 5.84 -39.90 44.74
N SER A 12 5.58 -40.51 45.91
CA SER A 12 4.31 -40.34 46.66
C SER A 12 4.35 -39.22 47.70
N SER A 13 5.44 -38.44 47.77
CA SER A 13 5.55 -37.35 48.73
C SER A 13 4.61 -36.20 48.32
N PRO A 14 3.63 -35.81 49.14
CA PRO A 14 2.63 -34.80 48.77
C PRO A 14 3.22 -33.42 48.46
N GLN A 15 4.47 -33.16 48.85
CA GLN A 15 5.20 -31.96 48.47
C GLN A 15 5.73 -31.97 47.03
N LEU A 16 6.14 -33.12 46.50
CA LEU A 16 6.64 -33.25 45.12
C LEU A 16 5.51 -33.16 44.08
N LEU A 17 4.34 -33.71 44.40
CA LEU A 17 3.12 -33.56 43.60
C LEU A 17 2.67 -32.10 43.49
N LYS A 18 2.75 -31.33 44.59
CA LYS A 18 2.47 -29.88 44.58
C LYS A 18 3.47 -29.09 43.74
N ILE A 19 4.75 -29.47 43.75
CA ILE A 19 5.78 -28.81 42.94
C ILE A 19 5.52 -29.05 41.45
N ASP A 20 5.18 -30.28 41.06
CA ASP A 20 4.91 -30.62 39.65
C ASP A 20 3.64 -29.93 39.11
N GLU A 21 2.59 -29.81 39.93
CA GLU A 21 1.39 -29.04 39.60
C GLU A 21 1.67 -27.54 39.44
N THR A 22 2.53 -26.98 40.31
CA THR A 22 2.97 -25.58 40.23
C THR A 22 3.80 -25.31 38.97
N ILE A 23 4.70 -26.23 38.61
CA ILE A 23 5.51 -26.15 37.38
C ILE A 23 4.60 -26.21 36.15
N ASN A 24 3.69 -27.18 36.08
CA ASN A 24 2.75 -27.31 34.96
C ASN A 24 1.85 -26.08 34.78
N THR A 25 1.43 -25.48 35.90
CA THR A 25 0.66 -24.24 35.90
C THR A 25 1.52 -23.09 35.35
N CYS A 26 2.76 -22.94 35.84
CA CYS A 26 3.69 -21.90 35.37
C CYS A 26 4.05 -22.04 33.88
N VAL A 27 4.23 -23.27 33.40
CA VAL A 27 4.44 -23.59 31.98
C VAL A 27 3.21 -23.19 31.15
N LYS A 28 2.00 -23.56 31.57
CA LYS A 28 0.74 -23.14 30.90
C LYS A 28 0.60 -21.62 30.85
N TYR A 29 0.87 -20.91 31.95
CA TYR A 29 0.82 -19.44 31.98
C TYR A 29 1.84 -18.81 31.04
N THR A 30 3.06 -19.34 31.02
CA THR A 30 4.13 -18.86 30.13
C THR A 30 3.77 -19.08 28.66
N GLN A 31 3.17 -20.23 28.33
CA GLN A 31 2.75 -20.58 26.98
C GLN A 31 1.55 -19.74 26.52
N ASN A 32 0.55 -19.51 27.39
CA ASN A 32 -0.56 -18.60 27.13
C ASN A 32 -0.09 -17.15 26.95
N SER A 33 0.86 -16.70 27.76
CA SER A 33 1.46 -15.36 27.63
C SER A 33 2.19 -15.18 26.30
N LYS A 34 2.97 -16.18 25.85
CA LYS A 34 3.61 -16.18 24.52
C LYS A 34 2.58 -16.15 23.39
N MET A 35 1.54 -16.97 23.48
CA MET A 35 0.45 -17.00 22.49
C MET A 35 -0.28 -15.66 22.39
N HIS A 36 -0.61 -15.06 23.52
CA HIS A 36 -1.28 -13.75 23.56
C HIS A 36 -0.40 -12.63 22.97
N LYS A 37 0.90 -12.63 23.28
CA LYS A 37 1.87 -11.69 22.69
C LYS A 37 1.96 -11.85 21.16
N ASN A 38 2.00 -13.08 20.65
CA ASN A 38 2.01 -13.35 19.20
C ASN A 38 0.72 -12.89 18.51
N TYR A 39 -0.43 -13.04 19.18
CA TYR A 39 -1.71 -12.57 18.66
C TYR A 39 -1.77 -11.04 18.55
N ILE A 40 -1.42 -10.34 19.64
CA ILE A 40 -1.37 -8.87 19.66
C ILE A 40 -0.38 -8.35 18.61
N PHE A 41 0.76 -9.02 18.47
CA PHE A 41 1.75 -8.72 17.46
C PHE A 41 1.17 -8.81 16.04
N LYS A 42 0.57 -9.96 15.68
CA LYS A 42 -0.01 -10.19 14.35
C LYS A 42 -1.12 -9.19 14.06
N TYR A 43 -1.93 -8.86 15.07
CA TYR A 43 -2.96 -7.83 14.98
C TYR A 43 -2.36 -6.45 14.69
N ASN A 44 -1.34 -6.02 15.43
CA ASN A 44 -0.71 -4.71 15.25
C ASN A 44 -0.01 -4.58 13.89
N LEU A 45 0.69 -5.63 13.43
CA LEU A 45 1.32 -5.67 12.10
C LEU A 45 0.27 -5.57 11.00
N ASN A 46 -0.77 -6.41 11.06
CA ASN A 46 -1.87 -6.37 10.10
C ASN A 46 -2.56 -5.00 10.11
N TYR A 47 -2.80 -4.43 11.29
CA TYR A 47 -3.44 -3.12 11.44
C TYR A 47 -2.63 -1.98 10.80
N GLN A 48 -1.29 -2.03 10.91
CA GLN A 48 -0.43 -1.01 10.32
C GLN A 48 -0.38 -1.11 8.80
N LEU A 49 -0.26 -2.32 8.28
CA LEU A 49 -0.18 -2.57 6.85
C LEU A 49 -1.54 -2.48 6.17
N ALA A 50 -2.64 -2.70 6.89
CA ALA A 50 -4.00 -2.79 6.34
C ALA A 50 -4.34 -1.68 5.34
N TRP A 51 -3.90 -0.45 5.61
CA TRP A 51 -4.15 0.68 4.69
C TRP A 51 -3.43 0.51 3.35
N ASN A 52 -2.12 0.23 3.38
CA ASN A 52 -1.33 0.02 2.16
C ASN A 52 -1.79 -1.25 1.43
N LEU A 53 -2.12 -2.32 2.17
CA LEU A 53 -2.69 -3.55 1.63
C LEU A 53 -4.02 -3.29 0.90
N TYR A 54 -4.87 -2.46 1.49
CA TYR A 54 -6.16 -2.10 0.92
C TYR A 54 -6.00 -1.30 -0.38
N LEU A 55 -5.09 -0.32 -0.41
CA LEU A 55 -4.77 0.45 -1.62
C LEU A 55 -4.19 -0.45 -2.72
N MET A 56 -3.24 -1.33 -2.41
CA MET A 56 -2.70 -2.30 -3.37
C MET A 56 -3.77 -3.24 -3.90
N LYS A 57 -4.77 -3.62 -3.08
CA LYS A 57 -5.90 -4.45 -3.51
C LYS A 57 -6.84 -3.71 -4.46
N ILE A 58 -7.17 -2.44 -4.18
CA ILE A 58 -8.00 -1.61 -5.06
C ILE A 58 -7.38 -1.51 -6.45
N VAL A 59 -6.07 -1.30 -6.51
CA VAL A 59 -5.35 -1.17 -7.77
C VAL A 59 -5.04 -2.54 -8.41
N GLY A 60 -5.36 -3.63 -7.71
CA GLY A 60 -5.14 -5.01 -8.17
C GLY A 60 -3.68 -5.48 -8.07
N ILE A 61 -2.77 -4.64 -7.60
CA ILE A 61 -1.33 -4.93 -7.47
C ILE A 61 -1.07 -5.99 -6.39
N TRP A 62 -1.95 -6.07 -5.40
CA TRP A 62 -1.76 -6.93 -4.24
C TRP A 62 -1.47 -8.37 -4.66
N PRO A 63 -0.38 -8.98 -4.15
CA PRO A 63 -0.02 -10.33 -4.53
C PRO A 63 -0.91 -11.38 -3.87
N GLU A 64 -2.08 -11.58 -4.45
CA GLU A 64 -2.70 -12.90 -4.46
C GLU A 64 -1.84 -13.82 -5.36
N GLU A 65 -1.84 -15.13 -5.16
CA GLU A 65 -1.20 -16.06 -6.10
C GLU A 65 -1.76 -15.81 -7.51
N ARG A 66 -0.97 -15.12 -8.34
CA ARG A 66 -1.34 -14.76 -9.71
C ARG A 66 -1.33 -16.03 -10.54
N LYS A 67 -2.53 -16.52 -10.88
CA LYS A 67 -2.72 -17.68 -11.76
C LYS A 67 -3.21 -17.14 -13.09
N TRP A 68 -2.60 -17.60 -14.18
CA TRP A 68 -2.97 -17.20 -15.55
C TRP A 68 -4.47 -17.41 -15.84
N ASN A 69 -5.07 -18.41 -15.22
CA ASN A 69 -6.50 -18.74 -15.37
C ASN A 69 -7.45 -17.93 -14.45
N ARG A 70 -6.96 -16.92 -13.72
CA ARG A 70 -7.80 -16.12 -12.80
C ARG A 70 -7.97 -14.68 -13.31
N PRO A 71 -9.21 -14.20 -13.52
CA PRO A 71 -9.47 -12.85 -14.00
C PRO A 71 -9.00 -11.76 -13.02
N SER A 72 -8.90 -12.09 -11.72
CA SER A 72 -8.34 -11.17 -10.71
C SER A 72 -6.89 -10.75 -10.98
N SER A 73 -6.13 -11.52 -11.76
CA SER A 73 -4.75 -11.15 -12.13
C SER A 73 -4.68 -10.04 -13.17
N TYR A 74 -5.74 -9.83 -13.97
CA TYR A 74 -5.77 -8.81 -15.01
C TYR A 74 -6.27 -7.44 -14.54
N VAL A 75 -6.74 -7.36 -13.29
CA VAL A 75 -7.28 -6.11 -12.70
C VAL A 75 -6.24 -4.99 -12.68
N VAL A 76 -4.93 -5.31 -12.63
CA VAL A 76 -3.83 -4.32 -12.71
C VAL A 76 -3.72 -3.65 -14.07
N PHE A 77 -4.11 -4.33 -15.15
CA PHE A 77 -4.05 -3.74 -16.48
C PHE A 77 -5.05 -2.61 -16.65
N LEU A 78 -6.17 -2.64 -15.92
CA LEU A 78 -7.20 -1.61 -16.01
C LEU A 78 -6.67 -0.22 -15.59
N PRO A 79 -6.14 -0.01 -14.37
CA PRO A 79 -5.58 1.29 -13.98
C PRO A 79 -4.30 1.64 -14.75
N PHE A 80 -3.53 0.65 -15.19
CA PHE A 80 -2.36 0.90 -16.04
C PHE A 80 -2.76 1.44 -17.42
N LEU A 81 -3.75 0.82 -18.06
CA LEU A 81 -4.26 1.23 -19.36
C LEU A 81 -4.93 2.60 -19.28
N THR A 82 -5.71 2.88 -18.23
CA THR A 82 -6.33 4.21 -18.07
C THR A 82 -5.30 5.31 -17.88
N MET A 83 -4.22 5.08 -17.12
CA MET A 83 -3.10 6.04 -17.03
C MET A 83 -2.42 6.27 -18.38
N LEU A 84 -2.16 5.20 -19.12
CA LEU A 84 -1.48 5.28 -20.41
C LEU A 84 -2.32 6.02 -21.45
N CYS A 85 -3.61 5.70 -21.56
CA CYS A 85 -4.50 6.25 -22.57
C CYS A 85 -5.02 7.66 -22.25
N PHE A 86 -5.21 8.03 -20.99
CA PHE A 86 -5.82 9.33 -20.62
C PHE A 86 -4.85 10.38 -20.09
N LEU A 87 -3.68 9.97 -19.59
CA LEU A 87 -2.64 10.89 -19.11
C LEU A 87 -1.41 10.84 -20.00
N TRP A 88 -0.68 9.72 -19.96
CA TRP A 88 0.67 9.67 -20.52
C TRP A 88 0.70 9.86 -22.04
N GLY A 89 -0.05 9.04 -22.79
CA GLY A 89 -0.11 9.10 -24.25
C GLY A 89 -0.54 10.48 -24.79
N PRO A 90 -1.71 11.01 -24.37
CA PRO A 90 -2.18 12.31 -24.82
C PRO A 90 -1.21 13.45 -24.49
N GLN A 91 -0.56 13.41 -23.32
CA GLN A 91 0.42 14.42 -22.92
C GLN A 91 1.71 14.33 -23.74
N THR A 92 2.23 13.13 -24.00
CA THR A 92 3.44 12.93 -24.82
C THR A 92 3.22 13.38 -26.27
N ILE A 93 2.05 13.09 -26.85
CA ILE A 93 1.73 13.50 -28.23
C ILE A 93 1.48 15.01 -28.31
N ASN A 94 0.95 15.63 -27.24
CA ASN A 94 0.74 17.07 -27.20
C ASN A 94 2.05 17.86 -27.04
N LEU A 95 3.10 17.26 -26.48
CA LEU A 95 4.35 17.95 -26.14
C LEU A 95 5.01 18.69 -27.32
N PRO A 96 5.14 18.08 -28.52
CA PRO A 96 5.69 18.76 -29.69
C PRO A 96 4.80 19.91 -30.20
N LEU A 97 3.47 19.81 -30.00
CA LEU A 97 2.51 20.83 -30.46
C LEU A 97 2.58 22.11 -29.63
N ILE A 98 2.89 21.99 -28.35
CA ILE A 98 3.05 23.12 -27.42
C ILE A 98 4.51 23.57 -27.28
N ALA A 99 5.44 22.99 -28.05
CA ALA A 99 6.87 23.24 -27.92
C ALA A 99 7.29 24.70 -28.10
N HIS A 100 6.45 25.51 -28.76
CA HIS A 100 6.65 26.96 -28.90
C HIS A 100 6.55 27.71 -27.56
N ASP A 101 5.77 27.21 -26.60
CA ASP A 101 5.59 27.83 -25.28
C ASP A 101 6.27 26.98 -24.20
N LEU A 102 7.51 27.34 -23.88
CA LEU A 102 8.32 26.62 -22.90
C LEU A 102 7.69 26.59 -21.51
N ASN A 103 6.93 27.62 -21.11
CA ASN A 103 6.27 27.63 -19.80
C ASN A 103 5.21 26.53 -19.73
N LEU A 104 4.43 26.40 -20.80
CA LEU A 104 3.40 25.37 -20.92
C LEU A 104 4.00 23.96 -21.07
N VAL A 105 5.14 23.83 -21.75
CA VAL A 105 5.89 22.57 -21.82
C VAL A 105 6.36 22.16 -20.44
N VAL A 106 7.00 23.05 -19.70
CA VAL A 106 7.52 22.77 -18.34
C VAL A 106 6.39 22.42 -17.38
N GLU A 107 5.25 23.13 -17.44
CA GLU A 107 4.08 22.81 -16.63
C GLU A 107 3.56 21.39 -16.92
N ASN A 108 3.39 21.02 -18.20
CA ASN A 108 2.94 19.68 -18.59
C ASN A 108 3.95 18.58 -18.25
N LEU A 109 5.24 18.85 -18.42
CA LEU A 109 6.31 17.89 -18.15
C LEU A 109 6.43 17.62 -16.64
N SER A 110 6.41 18.68 -15.84
CA SER A 110 6.58 18.63 -14.39
C SER A 110 5.36 18.05 -13.67
N LEU A 111 4.16 18.57 -13.94
CA LEU A 111 2.96 18.16 -13.22
C LEU A 111 2.39 16.83 -13.74
N GLY A 112 2.31 16.66 -15.05
CA GLY A 112 1.70 15.50 -15.68
C GLY A 112 2.69 14.34 -15.87
N ASN A 113 3.64 14.54 -16.76
CA ASN A 113 4.48 13.45 -17.25
C ASN A 113 5.43 12.89 -16.18
N MET A 114 6.07 13.71 -15.35
CA MET A 114 7.04 13.23 -14.36
C MET A 114 6.40 12.32 -13.30
N THR A 115 5.25 12.74 -12.76
CA THR A 115 4.55 11.95 -11.73
C THR A 115 3.97 10.65 -12.30
N VAL A 116 3.36 10.73 -13.49
CA VAL A 116 2.78 9.55 -14.17
C VAL A 116 3.87 8.57 -14.62
N THR A 117 5.03 9.04 -15.10
CA THR A 117 6.15 8.16 -15.46
C THR A 117 6.72 7.42 -14.26
N ILE A 118 6.83 8.07 -13.09
CA ILE A 118 7.25 7.40 -11.85
C ILE A 118 6.22 6.33 -11.46
N ALA A 119 4.92 6.65 -11.48
CA ALA A 119 3.86 5.68 -11.18
C ALA A 119 3.86 4.49 -12.14
N LEU A 120 3.99 4.73 -13.46
CA LEU A 120 4.08 3.68 -14.48
C LEU A 120 5.34 2.82 -14.31
N THR A 121 6.48 3.44 -14.04
CA THR A 121 7.73 2.71 -13.80
C THR A 121 7.62 1.82 -12.57
N LYS A 122 7.05 2.32 -11.46
CA LYS A 122 6.77 1.51 -10.27
C LYS A 122 5.82 0.36 -10.58
N ALA A 123 4.76 0.61 -11.35
CA ALA A 123 3.81 -0.41 -11.78
C ALA A 123 4.48 -1.53 -12.60
N ILE A 124 5.30 -1.15 -13.58
CA ILE A 124 6.03 -2.07 -14.46
C ILE A 124 7.07 -2.87 -13.66
N ILE A 125 7.85 -2.23 -12.79
CA ILE A 125 8.84 -2.91 -11.95
C ILE A 125 8.14 -3.94 -11.05
N PHE A 126 7.07 -3.54 -10.37
CA PHE A 126 6.32 -4.43 -9.49
C PHE A 126 5.67 -5.59 -10.25
N TRP A 127 5.23 -5.34 -11.49
CA TRP A 127 4.68 -6.37 -12.38
C TRP A 127 5.75 -7.36 -12.86
N MET A 128 6.86 -6.85 -13.43
CA MET A 128 7.91 -7.67 -14.03
C MET A 128 8.75 -8.44 -13.01
N LYS A 129 9.16 -7.78 -11.92
CA LYS A 129 10.06 -8.40 -10.93
C LYS A 129 9.35 -9.33 -9.96
N GLY A 130 8.02 -9.36 -9.96
CA GLY A 130 7.29 -10.17 -8.99
C GLY A 130 7.65 -9.79 -7.55
N GLU A 131 7.83 -8.49 -7.26
CA GLU A 131 8.25 -7.97 -5.95
C GLU A 131 7.34 -8.38 -4.78
N CYS A 132 6.26 -9.10 -5.06
CA CYS A 132 5.61 -9.99 -4.12
C CYS A 132 6.58 -10.75 -3.21
N GLU A 133 7.65 -11.35 -3.73
CA GLU A 133 8.60 -12.10 -2.90
C GLU A 133 9.42 -11.18 -2.01
N THR A 134 9.89 -10.06 -2.53
CA THR A 134 10.60 -9.02 -1.78
C THR A 134 9.71 -8.43 -0.68
N LEU A 135 8.44 -8.14 -0.99
CA LEU A 135 7.44 -7.65 -0.04
C LEU A 135 7.16 -8.71 1.03
N LYS A 136 6.95 -9.97 0.65
CA LYS A 136 6.79 -11.08 1.61
C LYS A 136 8.03 -11.25 2.49
N SER A 137 9.22 -11.11 1.92
CA SER A 137 10.50 -11.16 2.64
C SER A 137 10.61 -10.01 3.64
N LEU A 138 10.30 -8.79 3.22
CA LEU A 138 10.27 -7.61 4.08
C LEU A 138 9.27 -7.79 5.23
N LEU A 139 8.07 -8.29 4.95
CA LEU A 139 7.07 -8.60 5.96
C LEU A 139 7.56 -9.67 6.95
N ARG A 140 8.29 -10.70 6.47
CA ARG A 140 8.93 -11.70 7.33
C ARG A 140 10.04 -11.09 8.18
N CYS A 141 10.86 -10.19 7.63
CA CYS A 141 11.90 -9.49 8.36
C CYS A 141 11.31 -8.62 9.47
N ILE A 142 10.29 -7.82 9.17
CA ILE A 142 9.56 -7.02 10.16
C ILE A 142 8.97 -7.94 11.23
N ALA A 143 8.40 -9.08 10.83
CA ALA A 143 7.84 -10.02 11.79
C ALA A 143 8.90 -10.67 12.70
N LYS A 144 10.08 -10.96 12.15
CA LYS A 144 11.22 -11.48 12.90
C LYS A 144 11.78 -10.44 13.88
N ASP A 145 11.97 -9.21 13.41
CA ASP A 145 12.51 -8.10 14.21
C ASP A 145 11.58 -7.71 15.38
N TRP A 146 10.27 -7.86 15.18
CA TRP A 146 9.32 -7.67 16.27
C TRP A 146 9.21 -8.84 17.24
N ALA A 147 9.54 -10.06 16.80
CA ALA A 147 9.56 -11.24 17.64
C ALA A 147 10.78 -11.29 18.57
N THR A 148 11.91 -10.70 18.16
CA THR A 148 13.16 -10.65 18.95
C THR A 148 13.11 -9.64 20.10
N VAL A 149 12.17 -8.69 20.10
CA VAL A 149 12.04 -7.72 21.20
C VAL A 149 11.31 -8.34 22.39
N GLU A 150 12.06 -8.65 23.44
CA GLU A 150 11.53 -9.23 24.68
C GLU A 150 11.08 -8.16 25.69
N THR A 151 11.69 -6.96 25.64
CA THR A 151 11.43 -5.88 26.61
C THR A 151 10.09 -5.17 26.34
N LYS A 152 9.34 -4.87 27.41
CA LYS A 152 8.06 -4.14 27.33
C LYS A 152 8.24 -2.74 26.73
N ALA A 153 9.28 -2.02 27.16
CA ALA A 153 9.62 -0.68 26.67
C ALA A 153 10.03 -0.68 25.18
N GLY A 154 10.80 -1.69 24.73
CA GLY A 154 11.16 -1.82 23.32
C GLY A 154 9.93 -2.03 22.43
N ARG A 155 9.01 -2.90 22.87
CA ARG A 155 7.76 -3.18 22.15
C ARG A 155 6.88 -1.94 22.02
N GLU A 156 6.75 -1.17 23.10
CA GLU A 156 5.96 0.08 23.09
C GLU A 156 6.56 1.12 22.13
N ARG A 157 7.88 1.29 22.14
CA ARG A 157 8.57 2.18 21.19
C ARG A 157 8.31 1.77 19.74
N MET A 158 8.45 0.49 19.41
CA MET A 158 8.22 0.04 18.03
C MET A 158 6.76 0.20 17.58
N VAL A 159 5.79 -0.05 18.47
CA VAL A 159 4.37 0.21 18.17
C VAL A 159 4.13 1.72 17.94
N ASN A 160 4.77 2.58 18.74
CA ASN A 160 4.65 4.03 18.57
C ASN A 160 5.28 4.51 17.25
N THR A 161 6.49 4.07 16.93
CA THR A 161 7.17 4.39 15.66
C THR A 161 6.31 3.97 14.47
N ALA A 162 5.75 2.77 14.50
CA ALA A 162 4.96 2.28 13.39
C ALA A 162 3.56 2.92 13.31
N ARG A 163 2.98 3.38 14.42
CA ARG A 163 1.81 4.28 14.41
C ARG A 163 2.13 5.63 13.78
N ILE A 164 3.28 6.22 14.10
CA ILE A 164 3.73 7.49 13.52
C ILE A 164 3.95 7.32 12.01
N SER A 165 4.67 6.27 11.60
CA SER A 165 4.88 5.95 10.18
C SER A 165 3.56 5.83 9.41
N ARG A 166 2.58 5.08 9.94
CA ARG A 166 1.25 4.98 9.32
C ARG A 166 0.55 6.33 9.22
N LYS A 167 0.60 7.15 10.27
CA LYS A 167 0.01 8.50 10.23
C LYS A 167 0.67 9.34 9.14
N ILE A 168 2.00 9.29 9.00
CA ILE A 168 2.71 10.01 7.96
C ILE A 168 2.25 9.54 6.57
N THR A 169 2.19 8.23 6.31
CA THR A 169 1.75 7.69 5.01
C THR A 169 0.30 8.06 4.68
N ILE A 170 -0.60 8.01 5.66
CA ILE A 170 -2.01 8.39 5.46
C ILE A 170 -2.11 9.90 5.21
N SER A 171 -1.43 10.71 6.03
CA SER A 171 -1.42 12.16 5.88
C SER A 171 -0.83 12.59 4.55
N SER A 172 0.25 11.96 4.08
CA SER A 172 0.83 12.25 2.77
C SER A 172 -0.13 11.88 1.63
N ALA A 173 -0.80 10.73 1.72
CA ALA A 173 -1.80 10.32 0.73
C ALA A 173 -2.98 11.30 0.66
N ILE A 174 -3.50 11.74 1.82
CA ILE A 174 -4.58 12.73 1.91
C ILE A 174 -4.13 14.08 1.34
N LEU A 175 -2.93 14.54 1.69
CA LEU A 175 -2.39 15.81 1.20
C LEU A 175 -2.21 15.79 -0.32
N CYS A 176 -1.65 14.72 -0.90
CA CYS A 176 -1.54 14.57 -2.34
C CYS A 176 -2.91 14.59 -3.04
N ASN A 177 -3.89 13.88 -2.50
CA ASN A 177 -5.25 13.91 -3.05
C ASN A 177 -5.88 15.31 -2.94
N PHE A 178 -5.66 16.01 -1.82
CA PHE A 178 -6.16 17.37 -1.62
C PHE A 178 -5.57 18.34 -2.64
N VAL A 179 -4.27 18.28 -2.90
CA VAL A 179 -3.60 19.12 -3.92
C VAL A 179 -4.21 18.86 -5.30
N ILE A 180 -4.44 17.60 -5.66
CA ILE A 180 -5.04 17.23 -6.95
C ILE A 180 -6.48 17.75 -7.06
N VAL A 181 -7.30 17.54 -6.02
CA VAL A 181 -8.69 18.03 -6.01
C VAL A 181 -8.72 19.56 -6.06
N ALA A 182 -7.86 20.25 -5.31
CA ALA A 182 -7.75 21.70 -5.35
C ALA A 182 -7.33 22.20 -6.74
N TYR A 183 -6.35 21.54 -7.37
CA TYR A 183 -5.94 21.85 -8.75
C TYR A 183 -7.09 21.66 -9.73
N MET A 184 -7.84 20.56 -9.62
CA MET A 184 -9.02 20.30 -10.46
C MET A 184 -10.09 21.37 -10.28
N LEU A 185 -10.39 21.76 -9.03
CA LEU A 185 -11.36 22.82 -8.75
C LEU A 185 -10.91 24.17 -9.30
N LEU A 186 -9.66 24.56 -9.07
CA LEU A 186 -9.08 25.78 -9.65
C LEU A 186 -9.18 25.76 -11.17
N ARG A 187 -8.88 24.62 -11.80
CA ARG A 187 -8.99 24.46 -13.25
C ARG A 187 -10.44 24.59 -13.72
N LEU A 188 -11.41 24.01 -13.02
CA LEU A 188 -12.86 24.17 -13.31
C LEU A 188 -13.32 25.62 -13.22
N PHE A 189 -12.81 26.39 -12.25
CA PHE A 189 -13.12 27.82 -12.18
C PHE A 189 -12.47 28.60 -13.33
N SER A 190 -11.21 28.32 -13.66
CA SER A 190 -10.49 28.96 -14.77
C SER A 190 -11.06 28.58 -16.15
N LEU A 191 -11.62 27.38 -16.29
CA LEU A 191 -12.31 26.89 -17.48
C LEU A 191 -13.49 27.76 -17.88
N LYS A 192 -14.13 28.43 -16.91
CA LYS A 192 -15.22 29.38 -17.18
C LYS A 192 -14.75 30.64 -17.93
N HIS A 193 -13.45 30.90 -17.97
CA HIS A 193 -12.82 32.08 -18.59
C HIS A 193 -11.77 31.72 -19.66
N SER A 194 -11.55 30.44 -19.96
CA SER A 194 -10.47 29.99 -20.86
C SER A 194 -10.97 29.03 -21.92
N ASP A 195 -10.47 29.15 -23.15
CA ASP A 195 -10.83 28.28 -24.28
C ASP A 195 -10.35 26.82 -24.13
N ASN A 196 -9.46 26.55 -23.17
CA ASN A 196 -8.87 25.22 -22.98
C ASN A 196 -9.75 24.35 -22.09
N LYS A 197 -10.63 23.55 -22.69
CA LYS A 197 -11.66 22.77 -21.98
C LYS A 197 -11.14 21.66 -21.05
N LEU A 198 -9.94 21.10 -21.23
CA LEU A 198 -9.49 19.91 -20.48
C LEU A 198 -8.69 20.22 -19.20
N PHE A 199 -8.70 19.27 -18.25
CA PHE A 199 -7.89 19.32 -17.02
C PHE A 199 -6.40 19.27 -17.32
N PHE A 200 -5.99 18.32 -18.15
CA PHE A 200 -4.66 18.27 -18.73
C PHE A 200 -4.74 18.50 -20.22
N ARG A 201 -3.81 19.31 -20.71
CA ARG A 201 -3.66 19.59 -22.14
C ARG A 201 -3.02 18.35 -22.79
N GLY A 202 -3.82 17.60 -23.52
CA GLY A 202 -3.41 16.37 -24.20
C GLY A 202 -4.04 16.29 -25.58
N TYR A 203 -3.32 15.69 -26.52
CA TYR A 203 -3.82 15.45 -27.87
C TYR A 203 -4.54 14.10 -27.87
N PHE A 204 -5.84 14.13 -28.11
CA PHE A 204 -6.64 12.93 -28.26
C PHE A 204 -7.01 12.75 -29.74
N PRO A 205 -7.03 11.52 -30.26
CA PRO A 205 -7.32 11.24 -31.67
C PRO A 205 -8.80 11.44 -32.04
N TYR A 206 -9.64 11.86 -31.09
CA TYR A 206 -11.08 12.11 -31.25
C TYR A 206 -11.42 13.54 -30.84
N ASP A 207 -12.51 14.10 -31.38
CA ASP A 207 -12.94 15.47 -31.07
C ASP A 207 -13.41 15.60 -29.62
N VAL A 208 -12.53 16.17 -28.79
CA VAL A 208 -12.78 16.41 -27.36
C VAL A 208 -13.55 17.72 -27.10
N ASN A 209 -13.77 18.51 -28.15
CA ASN A 209 -14.47 19.80 -28.04
C ASN A 209 -16.00 19.68 -28.12
N ILE A 210 -16.50 18.49 -28.49
CA ILE A 210 -17.91 18.17 -28.68
C ILE A 210 -18.41 17.38 -27.46
N SER A 211 -19.50 17.83 -26.83
CA SER A 211 -20.20 17.03 -25.81
C SER A 211 -20.88 15.85 -26.50
N PRO A 212 -20.76 14.60 -26.00
CA PRO A 212 -20.37 14.18 -24.64
C PRO A 212 -18.91 13.73 -24.46
N ASN A 213 -18.11 13.67 -25.53
CA ASN A 213 -16.74 13.14 -25.49
C ASN A 213 -15.86 13.91 -24.50
N TYR A 214 -16.06 15.23 -24.43
CA TYR A 214 -15.43 16.11 -23.47
C TYR A 214 -15.57 15.63 -22.00
N GLU A 215 -16.81 15.35 -21.58
CA GLU A 215 -17.13 14.95 -20.22
C GLU A 215 -16.55 13.57 -19.89
N LEU A 216 -16.58 12.67 -20.88
CA LEU A 216 -16.01 11.34 -20.75
C LEU A 216 -14.49 11.41 -20.56
N THR A 217 -13.78 12.25 -21.32
CA THR A 217 -12.33 12.45 -21.18
C THR A 217 -11.98 13.06 -19.83
N MET A 218 -12.78 14.01 -19.34
CA MET A 218 -12.59 14.60 -18.00
C MET A 218 -12.72 13.55 -16.89
N ILE A 219 -13.75 12.70 -16.95
CA ILE A 219 -13.94 11.61 -15.98
C ILE A 219 -12.78 10.61 -16.08
N GLY A 220 -12.37 10.26 -17.31
CA GLY A 220 -11.22 9.39 -17.55
C GLY A 220 -9.91 9.92 -16.96
N GLN A 221 -9.62 11.22 -17.15
CA GLN A 221 -8.46 11.89 -16.56
C GLN A 221 -8.53 11.91 -15.03
N GLY A 222 -9.71 12.14 -14.45
CA GLY A 222 -9.93 12.07 -13.00
C GLY A 222 -9.61 10.68 -12.43
N ILE A 223 -10.15 9.63 -13.04
CA ILE A 223 -9.89 8.23 -12.63
C ILE A 223 -8.41 7.91 -12.77
N ALA A 224 -7.79 8.26 -13.90
CA ALA A 224 -6.37 8.02 -14.15
C ALA A 224 -5.48 8.73 -13.13
N MET A 225 -5.83 9.95 -12.73
CA MET A 225 -5.12 10.70 -11.70
C MET A 225 -5.24 10.04 -10.34
N THR A 226 -6.45 9.68 -9.89
CA THR A 226 -6.65 9.00 -8.61
C THR A 226 -5.87 7.68 -8.58
N CYS A 227 -5.90 6.90 -9.66
CA CYS A 227 -5.07 5.70 -9.76
C CYS A 227 -3.57 6.05 -9.64
N SER A 228 -3.09 7.08 -10.34
CA SER A 228 -1.67 7.48 -10.34
C SER A 228 -1.20 7.88 -8.95
N THR A 229 -2.02 8.63 -8.22
CA THR A 229 -1.73 9.02 -6.82
C THR A 229 -1.61 7.80 -5.92
N ILE A 230 -2.47 6.79 -6.10
CA ILE A 230 -2.41 5.56 -5.30
C ILE A 230 -1.11 4.81 -5.58
N PHE A 231 -0.70 4.66 -6.85
CA PHE A 231 0.58 4.04 -7.22
C PHE A 231 1.81 4.82 -6.72
N TYR A 232 1.72 6.14 -6.72
CA TYR A 232 2.81 6.99 -6.21
C TYR A 232 2.96 6.83 -4.70
N SER A 233 1.86 6.88 -3.96
CA SER A 233 1.83 6.83 -2.49
C SER A 233 2.11 5.44 -1.90
N THR A 234 1.94 4.37 -2.67
CA THR A 234 2.10 2.98 -2.22
C THR A 234 3.43 2.41 -2.65
#